data_AF-A0A9Q6Y124-F1
#
_entry.id   AF-A0A9Q6Y124-F1
#
_cell.length_a   1.000
_cell.length_b   1.000
_cell.length_c   1.000
_cell.angle_alpha   90.00
_cell.angle_beta   90.00
_cell.angle_gamma   90.00
#
_symmetry.space_group_name_H-M   'P 1'
#
loop_
_entity.id
_entity.type
_entity.pdbx_description
1 polymer ?
#
loop_
_entity_poly.entity_id
_entity_poly.type
_entity_poly.pdbx_seq_one_letter_code
_entity_poly.pdbx_strand_id
1 'polypeptide(L)' 'MLVDGKQYAQHTDGNSTHGGQAISTRAWFTVNGKGIVCVGDPVSCGSTVASGDGLVQVS' A
#
# COMPACT_ATOMS: atom_id res chain seq x y z
N MET A 1 10.49 2.33 -0.35
CA MET A 1 9.42 2.77 -1.28
C MET A 1 8.47 1.60 -1.54
N LEU A 2 7.17 1.81 -1.27
CA LEU A 2 6.13 0.80 -1.46
C LEU A 2 5.56 0.94 -2.88
N VAL A 3 5.32 -0.18 -3.55
CA VAL A 3 4.74 -0.22 -4.91
C VAL A 3 3.56 -1.19 -4.94
N ASP A 4 2.73 -1.07 -5.96
CA ASP A 4 1.55 -1.89 -6.18
C ASP A 4 1.83 -3.41 -6.09
N GLY A 5 0.97 -4.12 -5.38
CA GLY A 5 1.08 -5.55 -5.10
C GLY A 5 2.11 -5.92 -4.02
N LYS A 6 2.71 -4.94 -3.31
CA LYS A 6 3.62 -5.28 -2.21
C LYS A 6 2.83 -5.94 -1.06
N GLN A 7 3.25 -7.14 -0.68
CA GLN A 7 2.66 -7.90 0.42
C GLN A 7 3.00 -7.31 1.78
N TYR A 8 1.97 -7.11 2.61
CA TYR A 8 2.06 -6.87 4.05
C TYR A 8 2.06 -8.18 4.83
N ALA A 9 2.74 -8.17 5.97
CA ALA A 9 2.76 -9.29 6.90
C ALA A 9 1.34 -9.65 7.36
N GLN A 10 1.14 -10.93 7.67
CA GLN A 10 -0.11 -11.37 8.27
C GLN A 10 -0.27 -10.78 9.66
N HIS A 11 -1.51 -10.45 10.01
CA HIS A 11 -1.92 -9.97 11.33
C HIS A 11 -3.31 -10.56 11.64
N THR A 12 -3.74 -10.38 12.89
CA THR A 12 -5.09 -10.77 13.30
C THR A 12 -5.93 -9.56 13.65
N ASP A 13 -7.20 -9.61 13.25
CA ASP A 13 -8.25 -8.66 13.62
C ASP A 13 -9.11 -9.16 14.81
N GLY A 14 -8.70 -10.26 15.44
CA GLY A 14 -9.45 -10.95 16.49
C GLY A 14 -10.44 -12.01 15.99
N ASN A 15 -10.71 -12.06 14.67
CA ASN A 15 -11.59 -13.05 14.04
C ASN A 15 -10.83 -13.99 13.10
N SER A 16 -9.82 -13.48 12.39
CA SER A 16 -9.01 -14.24 11.43
C SER A 16 -7.55 -13.81 11.46
N THR A 17 -6.67 -14.61 10.86
CA THR A 17 -5.29 -14.20 10.54
C THR A 17 -5.17 -14.05 9.04
N HIS A 18 -4.82 -12.85 8.59
CA HIS A 18 -4.76 -12.52 7.16
C HIS A 18 -3.68 -11.48 6.87
N GLY A 19 -3.23 -11.43 5.63
CA GLY A 19 -2.34 -10.37 5.13
C GLY A 19 -3.09 -9.43 4.20
N GLY A 20 -2.38 -8.52 3.55
CA GLY A 20 -2.93 -7.66 2.52
C GLY A 20 -1.87 -7.24 1.52
N GLN A 21 -2.28 -6.84 0.33
CA GLN A 21 -1.39 -6.27 -0.68
C GLN A 21 -1.67 -4.78 -0.81
N ALA A 22 -0.62 -3.98 -0.94
CA ALA A 22 -0.73 -2.57 -1.24
C ALA A 22 -1.37 -2.37 -2.63
N ILE A 23 -2.32 -1.45 -2.74
CA ILE A 23 -3.03 -1.13 -3.98
C ILE A 23 -2.78 0.34 -4.31
N SER A 24 -2.10 0.61 -5.42
CA SER A 24 -1.83 1.98 -5.86
C SER A 24 -3.09 2.65 -6.42
N THR A 25 -3.30 3.93 -6.08
CA THR A 25 -4.27 4.80 -6.78
C THR A 25 -3.64 5.67 -7.87
N ARG A 26 -2.33 5.52 -8.09
CA ARG A 26 -1.47 6.40 -8.92
C ARG A 26 -0.71 5.59 -9.96
N ALA A 27 -1.41 4.77 -10.74
CA ALA A 27 -0.80 3.89 -11.75
C ALA A 27 0.04 4.63 -12.82
N TRP A 28 -0.14 5.94 -12.97
CA TRP A 28 0.62 6.79 -13.89
C TRP A 28 2.03 7.15 -13.39
N PHE A 29 2.30 7.07 -12.08
CA PHE A 29 3.63 7.32 -11.52
C PHE A 29 4.23 6.00 -11.07
N THR A 30 5.25 5.53 -11.78
CA THR A 30 5.73 4.16 -11.64
C THR A 30 7.19 4.07 -11.21
N VAL A 31 7.50 2.96 -10.55
CA VAL A 31 8.86 2.50 -10.29
C VAL A 31 8.92 1.05 -10.76
N ASN A 32 9.85 0.77 -11.68
CA ASN A 32 9.99 -0.56 -12.31
C ASN A 32 8.65 -1.09 -12.89
N GLY A 33 7.86 -0.20 -13.51
CA GLY A 33 6.58 -0.55 -14.14
C GLY A 33 5.43 -0.81 -13.18
N LYS A 34 5.62 -0.63 -11.86
CA LYS A 34 4.55 -0.72 -10.86
C LYS A 34 4.20 0.66 -10.34
N GLY A 35 2.90 0.94 -10.16
CA GLY A 35 2.44 2.18 -9.56
C GLY A 35 3.01 2.35 -8.14
N ILE A 36 3.45 3.56 -7.80
CA ILE A 36 3.86 3.85 -6.42
C ILE A 36 2.65 3.79 -5.49
N VAL A 37 2.90 3.54 -4.21
CA VAL A 37 1.84 3.60 -3.19
C VAL A 37 2.16 4.73 -2.21
N CYS A 38 1.17 5.55 -1.89
CA CYS A 38 1.30 6.63 -0.92
C CYS A 38 0.37 6.44 0.28
N VAL A 39 0.52 7.32 1.28
CA VAL A 39 -0.39 7.38 2.44
C VAL A 39 -1.85 7.53 1.96
N GLY A 40 -2.75 6.78 2.60
CA GLY A 40 -4.18 6.74 2.28
C GLY A 40 -4.56 5.75 1.18
N ASP A 41 -3.60 5.21 0.43
CA ASP A 41 -3.90 4.17 -0.56
C ASP A 41 -4.43 2.89 0.11
N PRO A 42 -5.35 2.16 -0.54
CA PRO A 42 -5.95 0.98 0.04
C PRO A 42 -4.97 -0.19 0.14
N VAL A 43 -5.26 -1.07 1.09
CA VAL A 43 -4.66 -2.40 1.21
C VAL A 43 -5.77 -3.42 0.99
N SER A 44 -5.48 -4.51 0.29
CA SER A 44 -6.50 -5.50 -0.13
C SER A 44 -7.29 -6.15 1.02
N CYS A 45 -6.82 -6.07 2.26
CA CYS A 45 -7.54 -6.54 3.45
C CYS A 45 -8.52 -5.51 4.03
N GLY A 46 -8.72 -4.37 3.37
CA GLY A 46 -9.65 -3.32 3.81
C GLY A 46 -9.01 -2.21 4.67
N SER A 47 -7.71 -2.31 4.96
CA SER A 47 -6.94 -1.24 5.62
C SER A 47 -6.45 -0.18 4.63
N THR A 48 -5.77 0.85 5.14
CA THR A 48 -5.09 1.89 4.34
C THR A 48 -3.63 2.05 4.75
N VAL A 49 -2.78 2.49 3.83
CA VAL A 49 -1.37 2.81 4.12
C VAL A 49 -1.29 4.00 5.07
N ALA A 50 -0.67 3.79 6.24
CA ALA A 50 -0.65 4.77 7.33
C ALA A 50 0.58 5.69 7.34
N SER A 51 1.66 5.34 6.65
CA SER A 51 2.93 6.08 6.69
C SER A 51 3.61 6.11 5.32
N GLY A 52 4.27 7.22 5.02
CA GLY A 52 5.03 7.43 3.80
C GLY A 52 6.28 8.28 4.07
N ASP A 53 7.00 8.60 3.01
CA ASP A 53 8.15 9.50 3.08
C ASP A 53 7.69 10.94 3.32
N GLY A 54 8.32 11.66 4.25
CA GLY A 54 7.94 13.03 4.61
C GLY A 54 8.43 14.11 3.64
N LEU A 55 9.31 13.77 2.69
CA LEU A 55 9.90 14.71 1.75
C LEU A 55 9.28 14.64 0.35
N VAL A 56 8.53 13.57 0.05
CA VAL A 56 7.97 13.32 -1.28
C VAL A 56 6.46 13.16 -1.19
N GLN A 57 5.74 14.13 -1.77
CA GLN A 57 4.29 14.09 -1.93
C GLN A 57 3.93 13.92 -3.41
N VAL A 58 3.03 12.98 -3.71
CA VAL A 58 2.49 12.77 -5.06
C VAL A 58 0.96 12.90 -5.00
N SER A 59 0.44 13.93 -5.66
CA SER A 59 -1.00 14.25 -5.75
C SER A 59 -1.56 13.89 -7.12
#